data_AF-A0A2V4BJH3-F1
#
_entry.id   AF-A0A2V4BJH3-F1
#
_cell.length_a   1.000
_cell.length_b   1.000
_cell.length_c   1.000
_cell.angle_alpha   90.00
_cell.angle_beta   90.00
_cell.angle_gamma   90.00
#
_symmetry.space_group_name_H-M   'P 1'
#
loop_
_entity.id
_entity.type
_entity.pdbx_description
1 polymer ?
#
loop_
_entity_poly.entity_id
_entity_poly.type
_entity_poly.pdbx_seq_one_letter_code
_entity_poly.pdbx_strand_id
1 'polypeptide(L)'
;MGKTQNEVITFNQKNIDSYKNNFKGRWVFEFQEKTEYSKESLNAFYFIEEFKTKPISDKYAKLIQYSDCLVDTTAQIFYDEAKDSGVRYYDTLPNKAKKFQEYINKVLKKPSFSEEKLSLLYRFDQIDFEDNPKKKKKGDVVTREGIEKEYEAFHKKTKKWELSKLVRMDSLKKADMNFDVMLKDALVESKINKSSDDEFEEYVGRYIGRNEELELKRNRRVIGGCSMDSSPRIHALNIAMLSAETIKWEIFLRSHLNIMNDRFERVSDGSYAQKERNTYIKEIEVLDINVLDLILGISLRIENPSKNHYFSSINRVGRALSESTNSQLVETSILDMISDNELDDYNRILMYYLFDNYNYNLTNENTKKLNKSKLQKAVATMPDYISSRIIFEN
;
A
#
# COMPACT_ATOMS: atom_id res chain seq x y z
N MET A 1 2.77 54.93 -7.99
CA MET A 1 2.28 53.55 -7.76
C MET A 1 3.36 52.79 -7.02
N GLY A 2 3.09 52.49 -5.75
CA GLY A 2 4.09 52.06 -4.77
C GLY A 2 4.72 50.71 -5.11
N LYS A 3 6.04 50.65 -5.04
CA LYS A 3 6.81 49.41 -5.04
C LYS A 3 6.66 48.75 -3.67
N THR A 4 5.60 47.99 -3.45
CA THR A 4 5.63 46.93 -2.44
C THR A 4 6.36 45.74 -3.06
N GLN A 5 7.55 45.44 -2.52
CA GLN A 5 8.30 44.23 -2.84
C GLN A 5 7.48 43.01 -2.39
N ASN A 6 6.64 42.49 -3.28
CA ASN A 6 6.01 41.20 -3.05
C ASN A 6 7.05 40.13 -3.37
N GLU A 7 7.57 39.47 -2.34
CA GLU A 7 8.47 38.33 -2.49
C GLU A 7 7.70 37.14 -3.11
N VAL A 8 8.35 36.50 -4.08
CA VAL A 8 7.80 35.41 -4.89
C VAL A 8 8.33 34.07 -4.36
N ILE A 9 7.44 33.10 -4.11
CA ILE A 9 7.82 31.73 -3.75
C ILE A 9 7.47 30.80 -4.91
N THR A 10 8.50 30.24 -5.55
CA THR A 10 8.38 29.20 -6.58
C THR A 10 8.52 27.81 -5.95
N PHE A 11 7.60 26.90 -6.26
CA PHE A 11 7.73 25.48 -5.90
C PHE A 11 8.82 24.81 -6.74
N ASN A 12 10.08 24.90 -6.30
CA ASN A 12 11.03 23.82 -6.58
C ASN A 12 10.86 22.75 -5.50
N GLN A 13 10.92 21.49 -5.91
CA GLN A 13 10.65 20.26 -5.13
C GLN A 13 11.41 20.13 -3.79
N LYS A 14 12.30 21.08 -3.46
CA LYS A 14 13.11 21.16 -2.23
C LYS A 14 12.62 22.15 -1.16
N ASN A 15 11.56 22.94 -1.39
CA ASN A 15 11.11 23.96 -0.42
C ASN A 15 9.91 23.53 0.44
N ILE A 16 9.88 22.28 0.93
CA ILE A 16 8.87 21.84 1.91
C ILE A 16 9.03 22.60 3.23
N ASP A 17 10.21 23.14 3.55
CA ASP A 17 10.41 24.01 4.71
C ASP A 17 9.73 25.38 4.59
N SER A 18 9.16 25.73 3.42
CA SER A 18 8.52 27.03 3.19
C SER A 18 7.23 27.24 3.98
N TYR A 19 6.58 26.19 4.50
CA TYR A 19 5.34 26.31 5.29
C TYR A 19 5.53 26.97 6.66
N LYS A 20 6.77 27.18 7.11
CA LYS A 20 7.09 27.97 8.32
C LYS A 20 7.23 29.47 8.05
N ASN A 21 7.06 29.91 6.81
CA ASN A 21 7.22 31.30 6.45
C ASN A 21 5.92 32.10 6.64
N ASN A 22 6.08 33.39 6.89
CA ASN A 22 5.01 34.38 6.82
C ASN A 22 4.51 34.45 5.36
N PHE A 23 3.25 34.08 5.10
CA PHE A 23 2.67 34.07 3.75
C PHE A 23 1.86 35.32 3.43
N LYS A 24 1.51 36.13 4.43
CA LYS A 24 0.66 37.30 4.25
C LYS A 24 1.27 38.28 3.26
N GLY A 25 0.49 38.64 2.25
CA GLY A 25 0.91 39.52 1.18
C GLY A 25 1.80 38.87 0.12
N ARG A 26 1.93 37.53 0.12
CA ARG A 26 2.80 36.79 -0.80
C ARG A 26 2.00 35.95 -1.78
N TRP A 27 2.60 35.79 -2.96
CA TRP A 27 2.15 34.84 -3.98
C TRP A 27 2.90 33.53 -3.82
N VAL A 28 2.12 32.44 -3.84
CA VAL A 28 2.63 31.09 -4.02
C VAL A 28 2.12 30.62 -5.35
N PHE A 29 3.02 30.20 -6.25
CA PHE A 29 2.60 29.68 -7.54
C PHE A 29 3.41 28.47 -7.99
N GLU A 30 2.76 27.69 -8.83
CA GLU A 30 3.34 26.61 -9.59
C GLU A 30 3.21 26.98 -11.07
N PHE A 31 4.34 27.10 -11.74
CA PHE A 31 4.41 27.29 -13.17
C PHE A 31 4.83 25.98 -13.82
N GLN A 32 4.03 25.50 -14.76
CA GLN A 32 4.34 24.33 -15.55
C GLN A 32 4.59 24.76 -16.99
N GLU A 33 5.83 24.53 -17.45
CA GLU A 33 6.21 24.77 -18.83
C GLU A 33 5.41 23.87 -19.78
N LYS A 34 5.22 24.36 -21.01
CA LYS A 34 4.60 23.57 -22.07
C LYS A 34 5.41 22.31 -22.34
N THR A 35 4.73 21.18 -22.44
CA THR A 35 5.30 19.92 -22.93
C THR A 35 4.58 19.45 -24.19
N GLU A 36 5.00 18.33 -24.77
CA GLU A 36 4.26 17.68 -25.85
C GLU A 36 2.90 17.15 -25.39
N TYR A 37 2.74 16.90 -24.08
CA TYR A 37 1.54 16.31 -23.47
C TYR A 37 0.65 17.32 -22.73
N SER A 38 1.14 18.54 -22.48
CA SER A 38 0.44 19.55 -21.69
C SER A 38 0.70 20.97 -22.20
N LYS A 39 -0.30 21.83 -22.09
CA LYS A 39 -0.14 23.27 -22.30
C LYS A 39 0.62 23.89 -21.13
N GLU A 40 1.27 25.02 -21.39
CA GLU A 40 1.80 25.88 -20.35
C GLU A 40 0.66 26.29 -19.39
N SER A 41 0.94 26.27 -18.09
CA SER A 41 -0.04 26.68 -17.08
C SER A 41 0.62 27.35 -15.88
N LEU A 42 -0.14 28.23 -15.22
CA LEU A 42 0.25 28.90 -13.98
C LEU A 42 -0.89 28.75 -12.98
N ASN A 43 -0.62 28.08 -11.86
CA ASN A 43 -1.52 28.02 -10.71
C ASN A 43 -0.97 28.91 -9.62
N ALA A 44 -1.73 29.89 -9.14
CA ALA A 44 -1.24 30.84 -8.15
C ALA A 44 -2.27 31.11 -7.05
N PHE A 45 -1.79 31.22 -5.82
CA PHE A 45 -2.54 31.64 -4.63
C PHE A 45 -1.90 32.89 -4.04
N TYR A 46 -2.74 33.87 -3.70
CA TYR A 46 -2.31 35.03 -2.95
C TYR A 46 -2.88 34.96 -1.53
N PHE A 47 -2.01 35.05 -0.53
CA PHE A 47 -2.41 34.97 0.86
C PHE A 47 -2.66 36.37 1.42
N ILE A 48 -3.92 36.64 1.76
CA ILE A 48 -4.33 37.91 2.38
C ILE A 48 -4.08 37.94 3.90
N GLU A 49 -3.96 36.77 4.51
CA GLU A 49 -3.72 36.57 5.94
C GLU A 49 -2.68 35.47 6.16
N GLU A 50 -2.13 35.43 7.38
CA GLU A 50 -1.30 34.32 7.84
C GLU A 50 -2.13 33.08 8.16
N PHE A 51 -1.49 31.91 8.06
CA PHE A 51 -2.04 30.71 8.66
C PHE A 51 -2.12 30.85 10.19
N LYS A 52 -3.21 30.34 10.76
CA LYS A 52 -3.46 30.36 12.20
C LYS A 52 -3.68 28.93 12.66
N THR A 53 -3.00 28.55 13.73
CA THR A 53 -3.25 27.28 14.41
C THR A 53 -4.32 27.50 15.48
N LYS A 54 -5.35 26.64 15.47
CA LYS A 54 -6.38 26.60 16.51
C LYS A 54 -6.13 25.38 17.39
N PRO A 55 -6.19 25.49 18.72
CA PRO A 55 -6.23 24.32 19.59
C PRO A 55 -7.40 23.42 19.19
N ILE A 56 -7.10 22.15 18.98
CA ILE A 56 -8.12 21.14 18.68
C ILE A 56 -8.92 20.85 19.97
N SER A 57 -10.24 20.74 19.86
CA SER A 57 -11.07 20.49 21.04
C SER A 57 -10.80 19.09 21.62
N ASP A 58 -11.03 18.91 22.92
CA ASP A 58 -10.78 17.65 23.63
C ASP A 58 -11.47 16.44 22.98
N LYS A 59 -12.65 16.66 22.40
CA LYS A 59 -13.40 15.64 21.65
C LYS A 59 -12.56 15.05 20.52
N TYR A 60 -11.92 15.88 19.71
CA TYR A 60 -11.12 15.45 18.57
C TYR A 60 -9.71 15.04 18.96
N ALA A 61 -9.13 15.68 19.98
CA ALA A 61 -7.87 15.25 20.57
C ALA A 61 -7.93 13.79 21.05
N LYS A 62 -9.06 13.36 21.63
CA LYS A 62 -9.28 11.96 22.04
C LYS A 62 -9.27 10.99 20.87
N LEU A 63 -9.83 11.34 19.71
CA LEU A 63 -9.80 10.48 18.52
C LEU A 63 -8.36 10.27 18.04
N ILE A 64 -7.58 11.35 18.00
CA ILE A 64 -6.15 11.32 17.61
C ILE A 64 -5.33 10.52 18.63
N GLN A 65 -5.56 10.75 19.92
CA GLN A 65 -4.86 10.01 20.97
C GLN A 65 -5.20 8.52 20.93
N TYR A 66 -6.47 8.20 20.72
CA TYR A 66 -6.93 6.82 20.57
C TYR A 66 -6.25 6.12 19.39
N SER A 67 -6.16 6.79 18.23
CA SER A 67 -5.43 6.22 17.09
C SER A 67 -3.95 6.05 17.37
N ASP A 68 -3.29 7.03 17.98
CA ASP A 68 -1.87 6.97 18.35
C ASP A 68 -1.54 5.88 19.37
N CYS A 69 -2.42 5.66 20.35
CA CYS A 69 -2.28 4.58 21.32
C CYS A 69 -2.44 3.20 20.67
N LEU A 70 -3.37 3.05 19.73
CA LEU A 70 -3.62 1.77 19.05
C LEU A 70 -2.51 1.39 18.08
N VAL A 71 -2.03 2.33 17.27
CA VAL A 71 -1.01 2.02 16.24
C VAL A 71 0.41 2.03 16.79
N ASP A 72 0.59 2.43 18.06
CA ASP A 72 1.85 2.71 18.75
C ASP A 72 2.82 3.51 17.87
N THR A 73 2.94 4.80 18.19
CA THR A 73 3.82 5.71 17.44
C THR A 73 5.31 5.42 17.62
N THR A 74 5.70 4.43 18.43
CA THR A 74 7.07 3.94 18.53
C THR A 74 7.32 2.71 17.64
N ALA A 75 6.25 2.02 17.22
CA ALA A 75 6.35 0.82 16.43
C ALA A 75 6.44 1.12 14.92
N GLN A 76 7.27 0.34 14.25
CA GLN A 76 7.36 0.33 12.78
C GLN A 76 7.20 -1.10 12.27
N ILE A 77 6.57 -1.21 11.10
CA ILE A 77 6.38 -2.48 10.41
C ILE A 77 7.74 -3.02 10.00
N PHE A 78 8.51 -2.23 9.27
CA PHE A 78 9.85 -2.57 8.83
C PHE A 78 10.89 -1.94 9.75
N TYR A 79 12.04 -2.58 9.89
CA TYR A 79 13.18 -1.96 10.54
C TYR A 79 13.74 -0.82 9.67
N ASP A 80 14.34 0.20 10.30
CA ASP A 80 14.88 1.39 9.60
C ASP A 80 15.80 1.00 8.43
N GLU A 81 16.65 0.00 8.65
CA GLU A 81 17.61 -0.49 7.67
C GLU A 81 17.10 -1.70 6.86
N ALA A 82 15.78 -1.92 6.77
CA ALA A 82 15.23 -2.98 5.92
C ALA A 82 15.65 -2.78 4.45
N LYS A 83 15.85 -3.88 3.71
CA LYS A 83 16.31 -3.85 2.32
C LYS A 83 15.12 -3.83 1.36
N ASP A 84 15.20 -3.05 0.29
CA ASP A 84 14.19 -3.08 -0.76
C ASP A 84 14.34 -4.38 -1.57
N SER A 85 13.20 -4.97 -1.91
CA SER A 85 13.06 -6.23 -2.64
C SER A 85 11.91 -6.13 -3.63
N GLY A 86 11.80 -7.11 -4.53
CA GLY A 86 10.74 -7.15 -5.56
C GLY A 86 11.32 -7.32 -6.95
N VAL A 87 10.45 -7.22 -7.97
CA VAL A 87 10.78 -7.59 -9.36
C VAL A 87 11.94 -6.77 -9.95
N ARG A 88 12.23 -5.58 -9.41
CA ARG A 88 13.35 -4.74 -9.86
C ARG A 88 14.50 -4.64 -8.85
N TYR A 89 14.38 -5.32 -7.71
CA TYR A 89 15.30 -5.21 -6.57
C TYR A 89 15.76 -6.62 -6.14
N TYR A 90 16.30 -7.37 -7.09
CA TYR A 90 16.82 -8.71 -6.81
C TYR A 90 18.15 -8.64 -6.09
N ASP A 91 18.30 -9.46 -5.05
CA ASP A 91 19.61 -9.72 -4.48
C ASP A 91 20.40 -10.63 -5.43
N THR A 92 21.42 -10.07 -6.07
CA THR A 92 22.30 -10.78 -7.01
C THR A 92 23.40 -11.54 -6.30
N LEU A 93 23.63 -11.28 -5.01
CA LEU A 93 24.64 -11.97 -4.24
C LEU A 93 24.16 -13.39 -3.87
N PRO A 94 24.99 -14.42 -4.06
CA PRO A 94 24.70 -15.76 -3.55
C PRO A 94 24.53 -15.70 -2.03
N ASN A 95 23.41 -16.20 -1.53
CA ASN A 95 23.15 -16.32 -0.09
C ASN A 95 22.78 -17.77 0.26
N LYS A 96 22.92 -18.10 1.55
CA LYS A 96 22.66 -19.42 2.10
C LYS A 96 21.18 -19.80 2.04
N ALA A 97 20.27 -18.82 2.05
CA ALA A 97 18.85 -19.05 1.83
C ALA A 97 18.58 -19.68 0.45
N LYS A 98 19.14 -19.09 -0.62
CA LYS A 98 19.08 -19.66 -1.97
C LYS A 98 19.74 -21.04 -2.06
N LYS A 99 20.91 -21.22 -1.45
CA LYS A 99 21.59 -22.53 -1.40
C LYS A 99 20.74 -23.60 -0.69
N PHE A 100 20.04 -23.23 0.39
CA PHE A 100 19.10 -24.12 1.07
C PHE A 100 17.92 -24.48 0.17
N GLN A 101 17.29 -23.50 -0.48
CA GLN A 101 16.21 -23.75 -1.44
C GLN A 101 16.67 -24.63 -2.62
N GLU A 102 17.86 -24.41 -3.16
CA GLU A 102 18.47 -25.25 -4.20
C GLU A 102 18.69 -26.69 -3.72
N TYR A 103 19.16 -26.88 -2.49
CA TYR A 103 19.26 -28.19 -1.85
C TYR A 103 17.90 -28.89 -1.77
N ILE A 104 16.85 -28.19 -1.33
CA ILE A 104 15.48 -28.72 -1.30
C ILE A 104 15.00 -29.10 -2.70
N ASN A 105 15.18 -28.21 -3.68
CA ASN A 105 14.79 -28.45 -5.07
C ASN A 105 15.50 -29.68 -5.65
N LYS A 106 16.79 -29.85 -5.35
CA LYS A 106 17.60 -30.99 -5.80
C LYS A 106 17.16 -32.30 -5.15
N VAL A 107 17.08 -32.34 -3.83
CA VAL A 107 16.73 -33.57 -3.08
C VAL A 107 15.30 -34.01 -3.37
N LEU A 108 14.37 -33.05 -3.45
CA LEU A 108 12.98 -33.33 -3.78
C LEU A 108 12.71 -33.48 -5.29
N LYS A 109 13.75 -33.43 -6.13
CA LYS A 109 13.67 -33.61 -7.57
C LYS A 109 12.61 -32.69 -8.20
N LYS A 110 12.74 -31.37 -7.98
CA LYS A 110 11.88 -30.36 -8.60
C LYS A 110 11.88 -30.59 -10.12
N PRO A 111 10.71 -30.70 -10.77
CA PRO A 111 10.65 -30.79 -12.22
C PRO A 111 11.38 -29.61 -12.86
N SER A 112 12.13 -29.86 -13.91
CA SER A 112 12.75 -28.83 -14.75
C SER A 112 12.20 -28.88 -16.16
N PHE A 113 12.29 -27.75 -16.87
CA PHE A 113 11.95 -27.64 -18.28
C PHE A 113 13.13 -27.00 -19.01
N SER A 114 13.37 -27.39 -20.26
CA SER A 114 14.49 -26.86 -21.05
C SER A 114 14.25 -25.38 -21.36
N GLU A 115 15.24 -24.53 -21.08
CA GLU A 115 15.22 -23.11 -21.44
C GLU A 115 15.13 -22.92 -22.96
N GLU A 116 15.81 -23.76 -23.74
CA GLU A 116 15.75 -23.75 -25.20
C GLU A 116 14.31 -23.99 -25.69
N LYS A 117 13.62 -25.00 -25.12
CA LYS A 117 12.22 -25.28 -25.43
C LYS A 117 11.29 -24.15 -25.00
N LEU A 118 11.58 -23.51 -23.87
CA LEU A 118 10.81 -22.37 -23.38
C LEU A 118 10.96 -21.15 -24.32
N SER A 119 12.19 -20.90 -24.80
CA SER A 119 12.49 -19.85 -25.78
C SER A 119 11.68 -20.03 -27.07
N LEU A 120 11.70 -21.25 -27.62
CA LEU A 120 10.92 -21.62 -28.81
C LEU A 120 9.41 -21.50 -28.59
N LEU A 121 8.92 -21.83 -27.40
CA LEU A 121 7.50 -21.73 -27.05
C LEU A 121 7.02 -20.27 -27.06
N TYR A 122 7.80 -19.36 -26.46
CA TYR A 122 7.44 -17.94 -26.32
C TYR A 122 7.95 -17.04 -27.46
N ARG A 123 8.64 -17.62 -28.46
CA ARG A 123 9.19 -16.92 -29.62
C ARG A 123 10.24 -15.88 -29.29
N PHE A 124 10.99 -16.07 -28.21
CA PHE A 124 12.13 -15.20 -27.90
C PHE A 124 13.21 -15.31 -29.00
N ASP A 125 13.25 -16.42 -29.72
CA ASP A 125 14.11 -16.67 -30.89
C ASP A 125 13.71 -15.90 -32.17
N GLN A 126 12.51 -15.30 -32.21
CA GLN A 126 11.97 -14.60 -33.38
C GLN A 126 11.90 -13.07 -33.21
N ILE A 127 12.35 -12.54 -32.07
CA ILE A 127 12.46 -11.10 -31.85
C ILE A 127 13.80 -10.65 -32.44
N ASP A 128 13.77 -10.32 -33.74
CA ASP A 128 14.82 -9.53 -34.38
C ASP A 128 14.50 -8.06 -34.07
N PHE A 129 15.36 -7.37 -33.30
CA PHE A 129 15.20 -5.93 -33.02
C PHE A 129 15.50 -5.06 -34.25
N GLU A 130 15.92 -5.69 -35.36
CA GLU A 130 16.15 -5.07 -36.67
C GLU A 130 15.09 -5.55 -37.68
N ASP A 131 13.94 -4.87 -37.69
CA ASP A 131 12.95 -4.63 -38.78
C ASP A 131 12.70 -5.67 -39.91
N ASN A 132 12.95 -6.96 -39.74
CA ASN A 132 12.58 -7.97 -40.75
C ASN A 132 11.93 -9.23 -40.14
N PRO A 133 10.59 -9.33 -40.15
CA PRO A 133 9.92 -10.55 -39.70
C PRO A 133 10.22 -11.73 -40.64
N LYS A 134 10.96 -12.73 -40.14
CA LYS A 134 11.22 -13.99 -40.86
C LYS A 134 9.91 -14.74 -41.11
N LYS A 135 9.65 -15.12 -42.37
CA LYS A 135 8.45 -15.89 -42.78
C LYS A 135 8.44 -17.28 -42.12
N LYS A 136 7.31 -17.64 -41.51
CA LYS A 136 7.03 -18.94 -40.87
C LYS A 136 7.30 -20.12 -41.81
N LYS A 137 8.12 -21.09 -41.42
CA LYS A 137 8.21 -22.39 -42.12
C LYS A 137 7.20 -23.37 -41.50
N LYS A 138 6.56 -24.17 -42.36
CA LYS A 138 5.50 -25.12 -41.98
C LYS A 138 5.98 -26.24 -41.01
N GLY A 139 7.29 -26.51 -40.97
CA GLY A 139 7.93 -27.45 -40.02
C GLY A 139 8.07 -26.93 -38.58
N ASP A 140 8.02 -25.61 -38.38
CA ASP A 140 8.12 -24.99 -37.05
C ASP A 140 6.84 -25.18 -36.23
N VAL A 141 5.70 -25.38 -36.91
CA VAL A 141 4.38 -25.52 -36.29
C VAL A 141 4.20 -26.89 -35.61
N VAL A 142 4.60 -27.98 -36.27
CA VAL A 142 4.49 -29.36 -35.73
C VAL A 142 5.42 -29.57 -34.53
N THR A 143 6.59 -28.93 -34.55
CA THR A 143 7.56 -28.97 -33.45
C THR A 143 7.03 -28.23 -32.21
N ARG A 144 6.25 -27.16 -32.40
CA ARG A 144 5.69 -26.35 -31.31
C ARG A 144 4.53 -27.01 -30.60
N GLU A 145 3.60 -27.65 -31.33
CA GLU A 145 2.50 -28.40 -30.70
C GLU A 145 3.02 -29.52 -29.79
N GLY A 146 4.13 -30.15 -30.16
CA GLY A 146 4.84 -31.10 -29.31
C GLY A 146 5.38 -30.45 -28.03
N ILE A 147 6.05 -29.30 -28.16
CA ILE A 147 6.60 -28.54 -27.02
C ILE A 147 5.48 -28.03 -26.09
N GLU A 148 4.35 -27.57 -26.64
CA GLU A 148 3.18 -27.14 -25.86
C GLU A 148 2.64 -28.28 -25.00
N LYS A 149 2.48 -29.49 -25.57
CA LYS A 149 2.05 -30.68 -24.81
C LYS A 149 3.06 -31.07 -23.74
N GLU A 150 4.36 -31.00 -24.04
CA GLU A 150 5.40 -31.24 -23.04
C GLU A 150 5.35 -30.19 -21.91
N TYR A 151 5.12 -28.92 -22.25
CA TYR A 151 5.01 -27.83 -21.30
C TYR A 151 3.77 -27.95 -20.40
N GLU A 152 2.63 -28.36 -20.95
CA GLU A 152 1.44 -28.69 -20.17
C GLU A 152 1.68 -29.85 -19.21
N ALA A 153 2.36 -30.91 -19.67
CA ALA A 153 2.73 -32.05 -18.83
C ALA A 153 3.72 -31.65 -17.73
N PHE A 154 4.69 -30.78 -18.05
CA PHE A 154 5.59 -30.16 -17.08
C PHE A 154 4.82 -29.35 -16.04
N HIS A 155 3.91 -28.47 -16.46
CA HIS A 155 3.05 -27.68 -15.56
C HIS A 155 2.24 -28.56 -14.60
N LYS A 156 1.63 -29.63 -15.12
CA LYS A 156 0.88 -30.60 -14.29
C LYS A 156 1.79 -31.28 -13.26
N LYS A 157 3.01 -31.68 -13.66
CA LYS A 157 4.01 -32.27 -12.77
C LYS A 157 4.48 -31.27 -11.71
N THR A 158 4.79 -30.05 -12.11
CA THR A 158 5.23 -28.97 -11.22
C THR A 158 4.15 -28.61 -10.20
N LYS A 159 2.89 -28.46 -10.63
CA LYS A 159 1.77 -28.24 -9.71
C LYS A 159 1.62 -29.35 -8.68
N LYS A 160 1.71 -30.62 -9.11
CA LYS A 160 1.68 -31.77 -8.19
C LYS A 160 2.89 -31.76 -7.23
N TRP A 161 4.05 -31.36 -7.72
CA TRP A 161 5.26 -31.22 -6.91
C TRP A 161 5.08 -30.14 -5.84
N GLU A 162 4.66 -28.93 -6.21
CA GLU A 162 4.41 -27.82 -5.27
C GLU A 162 3.39 -28.20 -4.19
N LEU A 163 2.27 -28.82 -4.57
CA LEU A 163 1.23 -29.28 -3.62
C LEU A 163 1.74 -30.31 -2.59
N SER A 164 2.76 -31.11 -2.94
CA SER A 164 3.33 -32.13 -2.05
C SER A 164 4.63 -31.68 -1.39
N LYS A 165 5.15 -30.50 -1.74
CA LYS A 165 6.48 -30.04 -1.38
C LYS A 165 6.67 -29.97 0.12
N LEU A 166 5.79 -29.27 0.84
CA LEU A 166 5.91 -29.11 2.30
C LEU A 166 5.83 -30.45 3.04
N VAL A 167 4.92 -31.33 2.65
CA VAL A 167 4.80 -32.67 3.26
C VAL A 167 6.07 -33.50 3.03
N ARG A 168 6.66 -33.40 1.84
CA ARG A 168 7.93 -34.07 1.52
C ARG A 168 9.10 -33.45 2.27
N MET A 169 9.11 -32.14 2.49
CA MET A 169 10.10 -31.46 3.33
C MET A 169 9.99 -31.89 4.80
N ASP A 170 8.78 -32.07 5.34
CA ASP A 170 8.60 -32.61 6.71
C ASP A 170 9.25 -33.99 6.86
N SER A 171 9.20 -34.80 5.81
CA SER A 171 9.86 -36.11 5.76
C SER A 171 11.37 -35.98 5.62
N LEU A 172 11.84 -35.07 4.75
CA LEU A 172 13.26 -34.81 4.55
C LEU A 172 13.94 -34.32 5.84
N LYS A 173 13.31 -33.40 6.58
CA LYS A 173 13.80 -32.90 7.86
C LYS A 173 14.08 -34.03 8.87
N LYS A 174 13.28 -35.10 8.86
CA LYS A 174 13.49 -36.27 9.73
C LYS A 174 14.60 -37.19 9.24
N ALA A 175 14.84 -37.21 7.93
CA ALA A 175 15.75 -38.15 7.27
C ALA A 175 17.17 -37.61 7.10
N ASP A 176 17.34 -36.29 6.95
CA ASP A 176 18.63 -35.66 6.69
C ASP A 176 18.94 -34.59 7.74
N MET A 177 19.95 -34.85 8.57
CA MET A 177 20.42 -33.91 9.60
C MET A 177 20.95 -32.61 9.01
N ASN A 178 21.39 -32.61 7.74
CA ASN A 178 21.86 -31.39 7.08
C ASN A 178 20.74 -30.37 6.87
N PHE A 179 19.48 -30.80 6.82
CA PHE A 179 18.33 -29.92 6.66
C PHE A 179 18.33 -28.81 7.73
N ASP A 180 18.45 -29.20 8.99
CA ASP A 180 18.40 -28.26 10.12
C ASP A 180 19.65 -27.38 10.19
N VAL A 181 20.81 -27.94 9.86
CA VAL A 181 22.08 -27.19 9.83
C VAL A 181 22.01 -26.10 8.77
N MET A 182 21.62 -26.45 7.54
CA MET A 182 21.54 -25.50 6.44
C MET A 182 20.46 -24.44 6.67
N LEU A 183 19.29 -24.82 7.19
CA LEU A 183 18.21 -23.89 7.47
C LEU A 183 18.60 -22.86 8.55
N LYS A 184 19.21 -23.31 9.66
CA LYS A 184 19.64 -22.41 10.74
C LYS A 184 20.77 -21.50 10.30
N ASP A 185 21.75 -22.02 9.57
CA ASP A 185 22.86 -21.23 9.04
C ASP A 185 22.38 -20.17 8.03
N ALA A 186 21.41 -20.54 7.19
CA ALA A 186 20.73 -19.60 6.30
C ALA A 186 19.94 -18.52 7.06
N LEU A 187 19.22 -18.88 8.14
CA LEU A 187 18.48 -17.92 8.95
C LEU A 187 19.42 -16.87 9.57
N VAL A 188 20.53 -17.31 10.17
CA VAL A 188 21.53 -16.41 10.78
C VAL A 188 22.07 -15.43 9.75
N GLU A 189 22.46 -15.91 8.57
CA GLU A 189 22.95 -15.04 7.50
C GLU A 189 21.85 -14.08 6.99
N SER A 190 20.63 -14.56 6.79
CA SER A 190 19.50 -13.75 6.33
C SER A 190 19.16 -12.61 7.30
N LYS A 191 19.28 -12.82 8.61
CA LYS A 191 19.11 -11.74 9.60
C LYS A 191 20.20 -10.67 9.51
N ILE A 192 21.46 -11.07 9.29
CA ILE A 192 22.60 -10.15 9.18
C ILE A 192 22.52 -9.35 7.88
N ASN A 193 22.31 -10.05 6.75
CA ASN A 193 22.33 -9.46 5.42
C ASN A 193 20.98 -8.84 5.01
N LYS A 194 19.93 -9.08 5.80
CA LYS A 194 18.54 -8.65 5.54
C LYS A 194 18.07 -9.11 4.16
N SER A 195 18.50 -10.31 3.79
CA SER A 195 18.24 -10.94 2.51
C SER A 195 17.44 -12.22 2.72
N SER A 196 16.19 -12.20 2.29
CA SER A 196 15.27 -13.34 2.30
C SER A 196 14.24 -13.16 1.19
N ASP A 197 13.45 -14.20 0.96
CA ASP A 197 12.30 -14.18 0.07
C ASP A 197 11.14 -14.94 0.70
N ASP A 198 9.97 -14.88 0.07
CA ASP A 198 8.75 -15.48 0.62
C ASP A 198 8.88 -16.99 0.87
N GLU A 199 9.58 -17.70 -0.02
CA GLU A 199 9.75 -19.16 0.05
C GLU A 199 10.65 -19.54 1.25
N PHE A 200 11.78 -18.86 1.42
CA PHE A 200 12.68 -19.13 2.54
C PHE A 200 12.02 -18.78 3.89
N GLU A 201 11.30 -17.67 3.94
CA GLU A 201 10.59 -17.22 5.13
C GLU A 201 9.49 -18.20 5.56
N GLU A 202 8.74 -18.77 4.62
CA GLU A 202 7.75 -19.82 4.90
C GLU A 202 8.41 -21.04 5.57
N TYR A 203 9.61 -21.42 5.13
CA TYR A 203 10.35 -22.52 5.75
C TYR A 203 10.77 -22.20 7.17
N VAL A 204 11.28 -20.99 7.40
CA VAL A 204 11.62 -20.52 8.75
C VAL A 204 10.39 -20.55 9.64
N GLY A 205 9.24 -20.08 9.16
CA GLY A 205 7.97 -20.12 9.87
C GLY A 205 7.53 -21.53 10.26
N ARG A 206 7.60 -22.46 9.32
CA ARG A 206 7.17 -23.85 9.49
C ARG A 206 8.09 -24.67 10.39
N TYR A 207 9.41 -24.50 10.27
CA TYR A 207 10.38 -25.39 10.90
C TYR A 207 11.17 -24.78 12.07
N ILE A 208 11.16 -23.45 12.21
CA ILE A 208 11.81 -22.74 13.31
C ILE A 208 10.77 -22.03 14.18
N GLY A 209 9.95 -21.15 13.59
CA GLY A 209 8.84 -20.52 14.29
C GLY A 209 8.36 -19.21 13.68
N ARG A 210 7.13 -18.82 14.05
CA ARG A 210 6.45 -17.63 13.51
C ARG A 210 7.14 -16.30 13.83
N ASN A 211 7.75 -16.18 15.01
CA ASN A 211 8.53 -14.99 15.37
C ASN A 211 9.70 -14.75 14.41
N GLU A 212 10.38 -15.82 14.02
CA GLU A 212 11.54 -15.77 13.12
C GLU A 212 11.13 -15.44 11.68
N GLU A 213 10.01 -16.00 11.23
CA GLU A 213 9.39 -15.64 9.95
C GLU A 213 8.99 -14.16 9.91
N LEU A 214 8.33 -13.67 10.97
CA LEU A 214 7.97 -12.27 11.11
C LEU A 214 9.22 -11.37 11.07
N GLU A 215 10.27 -11.72 11.80
CA GLU A 215 11.52 -10.96 11.82
C GLU A 215 12.14 -10.84 10.44
N LEU A 216 12.21 -11.93 9.67
CA LEU A 216 12.70 -11.90 8.30
C LEU A 216 11.83 -11.04 7.38
N LYS A 217 10.50 -11.17 7.45
CA LYS A 217 9.59 -10.36 6.62
C LYS A 217 9.73 -8.86 6.91
N ARG A 218 10.00 -8.49 8.16
CA ARG A 218 10.22 -7.09 8.57
C ARG A 218 11.60 -6.54 8.18
N ASN A 219 12.54 -7.39 7.80
CA ASN A 219 13.86 -7.00 7.29
C ASN A 219 13.86 -6.59 5.82
N ARG A 220 12.75 -6.75 5.10
CA ARG A 220 12.64 -6.34 3.70
C ARG A 220 11.35 -5.60 3.36
N ARG A 221 11.48 -4.58 2.52
CA ARG A 221 10.36 -3.86 1.90
C ARG A 221 10.12 -4.42 0.51
N VAL A 222 8.89 -4.84 0.21
CA VAL A 222 8.54 -5.34 -1.13
C VAL A 222 8.01 -4.19 -1.96
N ILE A 223 8.73 -3.86 -3.04
CA ILE A 223 8.38 -2.81 -3.98
C ILE A 223 7.71 -3.44 -5.20
N GLY A 224 6.50 -3.01 -5.51
CA GLY A 224 5.73 -3.54 -6.64
C GLY A 224 6.30 -3.08 -7.99
N GLY A 225 6.38 -3.97 -8.96
CA GLY A 225 6.88 -3.67 -10.30
C GLY A 225 5.93 -2.83 -11.16
N CYS A 226 4.62 -2.92 -10.91
CA CYS A 226 3.56 -2.18 -11.60
C CYS A 226 2.28 -2.10 -10.75
N SER A 227 1.24 -1.44 -11.27
CA SER A 227 -0.05 -1.27 -10.59
C SER A 227 -0.80 -2.60 -10.37
N MET A 228 -0.55 -3.63 -11.17
CA MET A 228 -1.17 -4.95 -10.98
C MET A 228 -0.38 -5.83 -10.00
N ASP A 229 0.81 -5.39 -9.58
CA ASP A 229 1.64 -6.14 -8.65
C ASP A 229 1.07 -6.09 -7.23
N SER A 230 0.60 -7.26 -6.79
CA SER A 230 0.02 -7.46 -5.46
C SER A 230 1.06 -7.90 -4.42
N SER A 231 2.32 -8.12 -4.80
CA SER A 231 3.37 -8.62 -3.91
C SER A 231 3.55 -7.76 -2.64
N PRO A 232 3.58 -6.41 -2.71
CA PRO A 232 3.67 -5.57 -1.50
C PRO A 232 2.50 -5.77 -0.54
N ARG A 233 1.30 -5.96 -1.09
CA ARG A 233 0.08 -6.14 -0.32
C ARG A 233 0.00 -7.53 0.30
N ILE A 234 0.40 -8.56 -0.45
CA ILE A 234 0.52 -9.94 0.06
C ILE A 234 1.56 -9.98 1.19
N HIS A 235 2.69 -9.30 1.02
CA HIS A 235 3.72 -9.20 2.05
C HIS A 235 3.18 -8.55 3.34
N ALA A 236 2.47 -7.43 3.21
CA ALA A 236 1.84 -6.77 4.35
C ALA A 236 0.75 -7.61 5.02
N LEU A 237 -0.04 -8.37 4.23
CA LEU A 237 -1.03 -9.32 4.77
C LEU A 237 -0.34 -10.42 5.59
N ASN A 238 0.75 -10.99 5.07
CA ASN A 238 1.53 -12.00 5.78
C ASN A 238 2.10 -11.42 7.09
N ILE A 239 2.64 -10.20 7.07
CA ILE A 239 3.12 -9.53 8.29
C ILE A 239 1.97 -9.31 9.28
N ALA A 240 0.80 -8.85 8.83
CA ALA A 240 -0.37 -8.67 9.70
C ALA A 240 -0.77 -9.99 10.37
N MET A 241 -0.94 -11.07 9.58
CA MET A 241 -1.29 -12.39 10.10
C MET A 241 -0.25 -12.90 11.12
N LEU A 242 1.04 -12.84 10.78
CA LEU A 242 2.11 -13.26 11.68
C LEU A 242 2.19 -12.41 12.94
N SER A 243 1.93 -11.11 12.83
CA SER A 243 1.90 -10.21 13.99
C SER A 243 0.74 -10.56 14.92
N ALA A 244 -0.43 -10.93 14.39
CA ALA A 244 -1.52 -11.45 15.20
C ALA A 244 -1.16 -12.80 15.85
N GLU A 245 -0.59 -13.75 15.10
CA GLU A 245 -0.14 -15.06 15.60
C GLU A 245 0.94 -14.95 16.69
N THR A 246 1.75 -13.88 16.66
CA THR A 246 2.86 -13.62 17.59
C THR A 246 2.57 -12.54 18.64
N ILE A 247 1.31 -12.07 18.70
CA ILE A 247 0.83 -11.10 19.71
C ILE A 247 1.62 -9.76 19.64
N LYS A 248 1.87 -9.28 18.41
CA LYS A 248 2.46 -7.97 18.09
C LYS A 248 1.36 -7.04 17.56
N TRP A 249 0.45 -6.64 18.44
CA TRP A 249 -0.78 -5.90 18.08
C TRP A 249 -0.50 -4.59 17.34
N GLU A 250 0.53 -3.87 17.76
CA GLU A 250 0.97 -2.63 17.14
C GLU A 250 1.40 -2.83 15.67
N ILE A 251 2.13 -3.90 15.38
CA ILE A 251 2.56 -4.26 14.02
C ILE A 251 1.37 -4.75 13.20
N PHE A 252 0.49 -5.56 13.80
CA PHE A 252 -0.73 -6.05 13.18
C PHE A 252 -1.61 -4.88 12.72
N LEU A 253 -1.97 -3.96 13.62
CA LEU A 253 -2.86 -2.83 13.31
C LEU A 253 -2.23 -1.93 12.25
N ARG A 254 -0.94 -1.58 12.40
CA ARG A 254 -0.26 -0.72 11.43
C ARG A 254 -0.16 -1.36 10.04
N SER A 255 0.11 -2.67 9.98
CA SER A 255 0.14 -3.41 8.71
C SER A 255 -1.24 -3.49 8.08
N HIS A 256 -2.28 -3.72 8.88
CA HIS A 256 -3.66 -3.74 8.39
C HIS A 256 -4.10 -2.37 7.87
N LEU A 257 -3.76 -1.28 8.56
CA LEU A 257 -4.04 0.07 8.10
C LEU A 257 -3.32 0.37 6.78
N ASN A 258 -2.09 -0.12 6.57
CA ASN A 258 -1.40 -0.01 5.29
C ASN A 258 -2.15 -0.74 4.18
N ILE A 259 -2.70 -1.94 4.45
CA ILE A 259 -3.51 -2.69 3.47
C ILE A 259 -4.80 -1.91 3.14
N MET A 260 -5.51 -1.42 4.15
CA MET A 260 -6.73 -0.65 3.98
C MET A 260 -6.48 0.62 3.15
N ASN A 261 -5.42 1.36 3.47
CA ASN A 261 -5.03 2.58 2.77
C ASN A 261 -4.23 2.34 1.48
N ASP A 262 -3.93 1.09 1.14
CA ASP A 262 -3.06 0.72 0.01
C ASP A 262 -1.75 1.51 -0.01
N ARG A 263 -1.15 1.70 1.17
CA ARG A 263 0.08 2.44 1.40
C ARG A 263 1.28 1.55 1.07
N PHE A 264 1.50 1.34 -0.23
CA PHE A 264 2.61 0.53 -0.74
C PHE A 264 3.36 1.23 -1.86
N GLU A 265 4.67 1.03 -1.89
CA GLU A 265 5.52 1.54 -2.94
C GLU A 265 5.45 0.65 -4.18
N ARG A 266 5.30 1.30 -5.33
CA ARG A 266 5.30 0.66 -6.64
C ARG A 266 6.04 1.55 -7.62
N VAL A 267 6.78 0.92 -8.54
CA VAL A 267 7.57 1.63 -9.57
C VAL A 267 6.66 2.39 -10.53
N SER A 268 5.46 1.86 -10.78
CA SER A 268 4.40 2.53 -11.53
C SER A 268 3.07 2.15 -10.89
N ASP A 269 2.26 3.13 -10.51
CA ASP A 269 0.92 2.89 -9.95
C ASP A 269 -0.13 3.72 -10.68
N GLY A 270 -1.20 3.03 -11.10
CA GLY A 270 -2.29 3.61 -11.88
C GLY A 270 -3.59 3.52 -11.09
N SER A 271 -4.39 4.58 -11.12
CA SER A 271 -5.62 4.71 -10.33
C SER A 271 -6.67 3.62 -10.63
N TYR A 272 -6.70 3.08 -11.86
CA TYR A 272 -7.66 2.04 -12.25
C TYR A 272 -7.50 0.74 -11.43
N ALA A 273 -6.27 0.38 -11.05
CA ALA A 273 -5.99 -0.85 -10.31
C ALA A 273 -6.41 -0.76 -8.83
N GLN A 274 -6.62 0.44 -8.29
CA GLN A 274 -7.02 0.62 -6.90
C GLN A 274 -8.43 0.09 -6.60
N LYS A 275 -9.31 0.03 -7.62
CA LYS A 275 -10.69 -0.47 -7.45
C LYS A 275 -10.73 -1.94 -7.04
N GLU A 276 -9.83 -2.76 -7.56
CA GLU A 276 -9.75 -4.20 -7.24
C GLU A 276 -9.08 -4.49 -5.88
N ARG A 277 -8.48 -3.48 -5.25
CA ARG A 277 -7.79 -3.61 -3.95
C ARG A 277 -8.77 -3.37 -2.79
N ASN A 278 -9.36 -4.45 -2.27
CA ASN A 278 -10.23 -4.47 -1.07
C ASN A 278 -9.64 -3.71 0.14
N THR A 279 -10.52 -3.17 0.99
CA THR A 279 -10.13 -2.37 2.16
C THR A 279 -9.95 -3.19 3.44
N TYR A 280 -10.61 -4.35 3.52
CA TYR A 280 -10.60 -5.24 4.69
C TYR A 280 -10.99 -4.55 6.01
N ILE A 281 -11.92 -3.59 5.97
CA ILE A 281 -12.39 -2.93 7.20
C ILE A 281 -13.11 -3.90 8.13
N LYS A 282 -13.85 -4.88 7.58
CA LYS A 282 -14.68 -5.82 8.36
C LYS A 282 -13.85 -6.70 9.27
N GLU A 283 -12.63 -7.02 8.85
CA GLU A 283 -11.64 -7.77 9.62
C GLU A 283 -11.14 -6.99 10.84
N ILE A 284 -11.17 -5.65 10.81
CA ILE A 284 -10.91 -4.82 12.00
C ILE A 284 -12.19 -4.68 12.84
N GLU A 285 -13.37 -4.59 12.21
CA GLU A 285 -14.65 -4.45 12.94
C GLU A 285 -15.00 -5.65 13.83
N VAL A 286 -14.47 -6.84 13.53
CA VAL A 286 -14.64 -8.02 14.40
C VAL A 286 -13.72 -7.99 15.62
N LEU A 287 -12.77 -7.05 15.69
CA LEU A 287 -11.96 -6.81 16.87
C LEU A 287 -12.78 -5.97 17.85
N ASP A 288 -12.57 -6.19 19.15
CA ASP A 288 -13.22 -5.42 20.21
C ASP A 288 -12.58 -4.02 20.37
N ILE A 289 -12.56 -3.24 19.28
CA ILE A 289 -12.04 -1.88 19.23
C ILE A 289 -13.06 -0.95 18.54
N ASN A 290 -13.06 0.33 18.90
CA ASN A 290 -13.82 1.34 18.18
C ASN A 290 -13.13 1.70 16.85
N VAL A 291 -13.51 1.02 15.77
CA VAL A 291 -12.93 1.23 14.43
C VAL A 291 -13.22 2.63 13.88
N LEU A 292 -14.40 3.18 14.16
CA LEU A 292 -14.76 4.51 13.67
C LEU A 292 -13.87 5.58 14.30
N ASP A 293 -13.68 5.54 15.62
CA ASP A 293 -12.79 6.49 16.31
C ASP A 293 -11.34 6.37 15.81
N LEU A 294 -10.87 5.14 15.57
CA LEU A 294 -9.55 4.91 14.97
C LEU A 294 -9.45 5.59 13.60
N ILE A 295 -10.42 5.35 12.71
CA ILE A 295 -10.42 5.89 11.34
C ILE A 295 -10.53 7.42 11.35
N LEU A 296 -11.38 8.01 12.19
CA LEU A 296 -11.51 9.46 12.31
C LEU A 296 -10.23 10.09 12.87
N GLY A 297 -9.62 9.46 13.88
CA GLY A 297 -8.36 9.89 14.47
C GLY A 297 -7.21 9.95 13.47
N ILE A 298 -7.07 8.94 12.60
CA ILE A 298 -6.05 8.93 11.53
C ILE A 298 -6.41 9.83 10.32
N SER A 299 -7.65 10.31 10.24
CA SER A 299 -8.13 11.16 9.14
C SER A 299 -7.96 12.65 9.42
N LEU A 300 -7.92 13.05 10.69
CA LEU A 300 -7.64 14.42 11.10
C LEU A 300 -6.19 14.82 10.73
N ARG A 301 -5.98 16.12 10.60
CA ARG A 301 -4.66 16.73 10.35
C ARG A 301 -4.35 17.72 11.46
N ILE A 302 -3.13 17.63 11.95
CA ILE A 302 -2.62 18.42 13.06
C ILE A 302 -1.19 18.88 12.77
N GLU A 303 -0.82 20.03 13.32
CA GLU A 303 0.51 20.61 13.12
C GLU A 303 1.61 19.88 13.89
N ASN A 304 1.30 19.38 15.09
CA ASN A 304 2.26 18.74 15.99
C ASN A 304 1.88 17.27 16.26
N PRO A 305 1.89 16.39 15.25
CA PRO A 305 1.62 14.97 15.46
C PRO A 305 2.75 14.29 16.24
N SER A 306 2.42 13.16 16.86
CA SER A 306 3.42 12.20 17.31
C SER A 306 4.30 11.74 16.13
N LYS A 307 5.55 11.35 16.40
CA LYS A 307 6.60 11.09 15.38
C LYS A 307 6.13 10.14 14.26
N ASN A 308 5.35 9.13 14.61
CA ASN A 308 4.83 8.15 13.66
C ASN A 308 3.30 8.11 13.65
N HIS A 309 2.62 9.25 13.88
CA HIS A 309 1.17 9.34 13.70
C HIS A 309 0.78 8.78 12.33
N TYR A 310 -0.23 7.92 12.30
CA TYR A 310 -0.68 7.33 11.06
C TYR A 310 -1.69 8.25 10.39
N PHE A 311 -1.31 8.96 9.32
CA PHE A 311 -2.28 9.70 8.50
C PHE A 311 -2.89 8.80 7.42
N SER A 312 -4.21 8.74 7.33
CA SER A 312 -4.92 7.98 6.29
C SER A 312 -5.05 8.71 4.96
N SER A 313 -5.33 7.97 3.90
CA SER A 313 -5.82 8.51 2.63
C SER A 313 -7.33 8.67 2.72
N ILE A 314 -7.82 9.91 2.68
CA ILE A 314 -9.25 10.25 2.79
C ILE A 314 -10.12 9.49 1.77
N ASN A 315 -9.62 9.33 0.54
CA ASN A 315 -10.31 8.56 -0.48
C ASN A 315 -10.45 7.08 -0.08
N ARG A 316 -9.35 6.47 0.38
CA ARG A 316 -9.31 5.05 0.75
C ARG A 316 -10.14 4.75 2.00
N VAL A 317 -10.05 5.60 3.04
CA VAL A 317 -10.88 5.42 4.23
C VAL A 317 -12.35 5.73 3.98
N GLY A 318 -12.69 6.68 3.09
CA GLY A 318 -14.07 6.87 2.66
C GLY A 318 -14.64 5.60 2.02
N ARG A 319 -13.89 4.97 1.10
CA ARG A 319 -14.25 3.65 0.58
C ARG A 319 -14.37 2.60 1.67
N ALA A 320 -13.39 2.51 2.58
CA ALA A 320 -13.41 1.51 3.65
C ALA A 320 -14.68 1.67 4.51
N LEU A 321 -15.01 2.89 4.93
CA LEU A 321 -16.20 3.18 5.71
C LEU A 321 -17.51 2.84 4.97
N SER A 322 -17.54 2.91 3.63
CA SER A 322 -18.72 2.50 2.83
C SER A 322 -18.99 0.99 2.89
N GLU A 323 -17.97 0.21 3.28
CA GLU A 323 -18.04 -1.24 3.46
C GLU A 323 -18.35 -1.62 4.93
N SER A 324 -18.47 -0.64 5.84
CA SER A 324 -18.73 -0.81 7.27
C SER A 324 -20.10 -1.41 7.57
N THR A 325 -20.17 -2.17 8.65
CA THR A 325 -21.44 -2.70 9.19
C THR A 325 -22.27 -1.65 9.94
N ASN A 326 -21.68 -0.51 10.33
CA ASN A 326 -22.33 0.52 11.14
C ASN A 326 -22.54 1.84 10.37
N SER A 327 -23.17 1.76 9.19
CA SER A 327 -23.34 2.89 8.26
C SER A 327 -24.00 4.11 8.88
N GLN A 328 -25.02 3.93 9.73
CA GLN A 328 -25.72 5.04 10.36
C GLN A 328 -24.80 5.84 11.30
N LEU A 329 -23.98 5.15 12.10
CA LEU A 329 -23.03 5.81 12.99
C LEU A 329 -21.93 6.52 12.21
N VAL A 330 -21.42 5.90 11.14
CA VAL A 330 -20.46 6.51 10.21
C VAL A 330 -21.01 7.82 9.64
N GLU A 331 -22.22 7.76 9.08
CA GLU A 331 -22.85 8.92 8.45
C GLU A 331 -23.04 10.07 9.42
N THR A 332 -23.66 9.78 10.57
CA THR A 332 -23.92 10.80 11.60
C THR A 332 -22.61 11.40 12.11
N SER A 333 -21.62 10.59 12.42
CA SER A 333 -20.35 11.08 12.99
C SER A 333 -19.61 12.02 12.06
N ILE A 334 -19.51 11.67 10.77
CA ILE A 334 -18.79 12.52 9.80
C ILE A 334 -19.59 13.81 9.52
N LEU A 335 -20.92 13.73 9.37
CA LEU A 335 -21.77 14.91 9.17
C LEU A 335 -21.71 15.86 10.37
N ASP A 336 -21.71 15.32 11.59
CA ASP A 336 -21.57 16.11 12.80
C ASP A 336 -20.21 16.84 12.83
N MET A 337 -19.13 16.19 12.39
CA MET A 337 -17.82 16.85 12.28
C MET A 337 -17.79 17.96 11.22
N ILE A 338 -18.47 17.78 10.09
CA ILE A 338 -18.62 18.83 9.06
C ILE A 338 -19.37 20.03 9.65
N SER A 339 -20.36 19.77 10.49
CA SER A 339 -21.19 20.81 11.12
C SER A 339 -20.61 21.44 12.38
N ASP A 340 -19.52 20.90 12.92
CA ASP A 340 -18.96 21.35 14.19
C ASP A 340 -18.10 22.61 14.02
N ASN A 341 -18.54 23.74 14.61
CA ASN A 341 -17.80 25.00 14.59
C ASN A 341 -16.59 25.02 15.54
N GLU A 342 -16.44 24.01 16.41
CA GLU A 342 -15.23 23.82 17.20
C GLU A 342 -14.10 23.22 16.37
N LEU A 343 -14.42 22.41 15.36
CA LEU A 343 -13.43 21.88 14.42
C LEU A 343 -12.96 22.98 13.46
N ASP A 344 -11.67 23.02 13.15
CA ASP A 344 -11.14 23.99 12.20
C ASP A 344 -11.61 23.70 10.76
N ASP A 345 -11.63 24.74 9.93
CA ASP A 345 -12.15 24.66 8.57
C ASP A 345 -11.44 23.63 7.70
N TYR A 346 -10.13 23.44 7.88
CA TYR A 346 -9.36 22.50 7.09
C TYR A 346 -9.80 21.07 7.38
N ASN A 347 -9.92 20.71 8.66
CA ASN A 347 -10.45 19.41 9.05
C ASN A 347 -11.93 19.24 8.69
N ARG A 348 -12.76 20.29 8.77
CA ARG A 348 -14.16 20.23 8.30
C ARG A 348 -14.25 19.93 6.80
N ILE A 349 -13.39 20.54 5.98
CA ILE A 349 -13.28 20.25 4.54
C ILE A 349 -12.77 18.82 4.30
N LEU A 350 -11.81 18.34 5.09
CA LEU A 350 -11.37 16.94 5.00
C LEU A 350 -12.51 15.97 5.31
N MET A 351 -13.34 16.26 6.30
CA MET A 351 -14.51 15.44 6.63
C MET A 351 -15.57 15.51 5.53
N TYR A 352 -15.75 16.65 4.87
CA TYR A 352 -16.56 16.76 3.66
C TYR A 352 -16.07 15.79 2.58
N TYR A 353 -14.77 15.80 2.26
CA TYR A 353 -14.22 14.87 1.27
C TYR A 353 -14.31 13.42 1.74
N LEU A 354 -14.15 13.14 3.03
CA LEU A 354 -14.32 11.80 3.59
C LEU A 354 -15.74 11.29 3.34
N PHE A 355 -16.75 12.10 3.66
CA PHE A 355 -18.16 11.76 3.45
C PHE A 355 -18.48 11.61 1.96
N ASP A 356 -17.95 12.49 1.10
CA ASP A 356 -18.16 12.41 -0.34
C ASP A 356 -17.58 11.12 -0.93
N ASN A 357 -16.36 10.74 -0.53
CA ASN A 357 -15.76 9.46 -0.91
C ASN A 357 -16.54 8.26 -0.34
N TYR A 358 -17.03 8.34 0.91
CA TYR A 358 -17.93 7.33 1.47
C TYR A 358 -19.18 7.15 0.60
N ASN A 359 -19.85 8.27 0.30
CA ASN A 359 -21.11 8.26 -0.44
C ASN A 359 -20.93 7.78 -1.88
N TYR A 360 -19.84 8.18 -2.53
CA TYR A 360 -19.49 7.73 -3.88
C TYR A 360 -19.37 6.20 -3.98
N ASN A 361 -18.78 5.56 -2.97
CA ASN A 361 -18.54 4.11 -2.95
C ASN A 361 -19.74 3.27 -2.50
N LEU A 362 -20.83 3.88 -2.03
CA LEU A 362 -22.07 3.14 -1.73
C LEU A 362 -22.63 2.47 -3.00
N THR A 363 -23.33 1.35 -2.82
CA THR A 363 -24.00 0.65 -3.92
C THR A 363 -25.45 1.09 -4.12
N ASN A 364 -26.10 1.61 -3.07
CA ASN A 364 -27.51 1.98 -3.09
C ASN A 364 -27.71 3.45 -3.49
N GLU A 365 -28.24 3.68 -4.69
CA GLU A 365 -28.46 5.02 -5.25
C GLU A 365 -29.46 5.88 -4.47
N ASN A 366 -30.48 5.29 -3.84
CA ASN A 366 -31.41 6.04 -3.00
C ASN A 366 -30.71 6.56 -1.73
N THR A 367 -29.83 5.74 -1.15
CA THR A 367 -29.01 6.13 0.01
C THR A 367 -28.06 7.25 -0.38
N LYS A 368 -27.43 7.17 -1.58
CA LYS A 368 -26.58 8.25 -2.09
C LYS A 368 -27.29 9.58 -2.19
N LYS A 369 -28.51 9.58 -2.74
CA LYS A 369 -29.33 10.78 -2.89
C LYS A 369 -29.71 11.37 -1.54
N LEU A 370 -30.16 10.53 -0.60
CA LEU A 370 -30.49 10.97 0.76
C LEU A 370 -29.27 11.58 1.46
N ASN A 371 -28.12 10.92 1.36
CA ASN A 371 -26.87 11.37 1.97
C ASN A 371 -26.36 12.66 1.36
N LYS A 372 -26.55 12.88 0.05
CA LYS A 372 -26.26 14.17 -0.60
C LYS A 372 -27.09 15.31 0.01
N SER A 373 -28.38 15.09 0.29
CA SER A 373 -29.22 16.08 0.97
C SER A 373 -28.79 16.31 2.43
N LYS A 374 -28.34 15.28 3.15
CA LYS A 374 -27.77 15.45 4.50
C LYS A 374 -26.46 16.25 4.45
N LEU A 375 -25.59 15.95 3.49
CA LEU A 375 -24.31 16.64 3.28
C LEU A 375 -24.52 18.12 2.96
N GLN A 376 -25.49 18.45 2.10
CA GLN A 376 -25.86 19.85 1.81
C GLN A 376 -26.23 20.62 3.07
N LYS A 377 -27.03 20.01 3.96
CA LYS A 377 -27.39 20.63 5.25
C LYS A 377 -26.18 20.83 6.14
N ALA A 378 -25.27 19.86 6.19
CA ALA A 378 -24.05 19.97 6.99
C ALA A 378 -23.12 21.08 6.45
N VAL A 379 -22.91 21.12 5.13
CA VAL A 379 -22.10 22.16 4.47
C VAL A 379 -22.68 23.56 4.65
N ALA A 380 -24.00 23.72 4.72
CA ALA A 380 -24.64 25.00 4.99
C ALA A 380 -24.28 25.61 6.35
N THR A 381 -23.70 24.83 7.27
CA THR A 381 -23.20 25.32 8.57
C THR A 381 -21.73 25.77 8.54
N MET A 382 -21.03 25.57 7.41
CA MET A 382 -19.67 26.07 7.22
C MET A 382 -19.69 27.58 6.92
N PRO A 383 -18.58 28.30 7.20
CA PRO A 383 -18.44 29.69 6.81
C PRO A 383 -18.75 29.92 5.32
N ASP A 384 -19.38 31.05 5.01
CA ASP A 384 -19.84 31.39 3.66
C ASP A 384 -18.73 31.29 2.60
N TYR A 385 -17.49 31.64 2.95
CA TYR A 385 -16.36 31.56 2.03
C TYR A 385 -15.94 30.13 1.63
N ILE A 386 -16.44 29.12 2.35
CA ILE A 386 -16.30 27.70 2.04
C ILE A 386 -17.58 27.17 1.42
N SER A 387 -18.71 27.35 2.10
CA SER A 387 -20.00 26.75 1.70
C SER A 387 -20.45 27.21 0.31
N SER A 388 -20.23 28.48 -0.04
CA SER A 388 -20.56 29.03 -1.37
C SER A 388 -19.71 28.48 -2.52
N ARG A 389 -18.57 27.85 -2.22
CA ARG A 389 -17.66 27.27 -3.21
C ARG A 389 -17.89 25.79 -3.45
N ILE A 390 -18.64 25.13 -2.58
CA ILE A 390 -19.01 23.72 -2.73
C ILE A 390 -20.25 23.66 -3.62
N ILE A 391 -20.05 23.19 -4.84
CA ILE A 391 -21.13 23.03 -5.82
C ILE A 391 -21.62 21.60 -5.77
N PHE A 392 -22.90 21.44 -5.44
CA PHE A 392 -23.60 20.17 -5.59
C PHE A 392 -24.20 20.14 -6.99
N GLU A 393 -23.69 19.29 -7.88
CA GLU A 393 -24.39 18.98 -9.14
C GLU A 393 -25.78 18.47 -8.77
N ASN A 394 -26.85 18.80 -9.51
CA ASN A 394 -28.20 18.32 -9.18
C ASN A 394 -28.35 16.85 -9.54
#